data_AF-A0A653TR64-F1
#
_entry.id   AF-A0A653TR64-F1
#
_cell.length_a   1.000
_cell.length_b   1.000
_cell.length_c   1.000
_cell.angle_alpha   90.00
_cell.angle_beta   90.00
_cell.angle_gamma   90.00
#
_symmetry.space_group_name_H-M   'P 1'
#
loop_
_entity.id
_entity.type
_entity.pdbx_description
1 polymer ?
#
loop_
_entity_poly.entity_id
_entity_poly.type
_entity_poly.pdbx_seq_one_letter_code
_entity_poly.pdbx_strand_id
1 'polypeptide(L)'
;MLIHARGCRVLMPGRPSMPSSHLLDFGGAGSAHAPSFPAAAAHTNVGSQGAHGTCASPSPAFSEKIRSIADDEWDGLIEDAKQLLHVHSAAFADSKVGEAIRSLLDEEFGAELPAGPWSNGHVPGCMNSSRLHPTR
;
A
#
# COMPACT_ATOMS: atom_id res chain seq x y z
N MET A 1 -28.56 -13.00 11.15
CA MET A 1 -27.96 -13.93 10.16
C MET A 1 -26.49 -14.09 10.51
N LEU A 2 -26.14 -15.16 11.25
CA LEU A 2 -24.79 -15.40 11.76
C LEU A 2 -24.07 -16.29 10.74
N ILE A 3 -23.15 -15.74 9.95
CA ILE A 3 -22.34 -16.54 9.03
C ILE A 3 -21.29 -17.26 9.87
N HIS A 4 -21.49 -18.57 10.04
CA HIS A 4 -20.61 -19.46 10.78
C HIS A 4 -19.43 -19.86 9.87
N ALA A 5 -18.32 -19.13 9.95
CA ALA A 5 -17.09 -19.45 9.21
C ALA A 5 -16.38 -20.68 9.81
N ARG A 6 -16.89 -21.89 9.53
CA ARG A 6 -16.21 -23.14 9.87
C ARG A 6 -14.98 -23.30 8.98
N GLY A 7 -13.81 -22.91 9.49
CA GLY A 7 -12.52 -23.13 8.83
C GLY A 7 -11.42 -22.12 9.19
N CYS A 8 -11.80 -20.91 9.61
CA CYS A 8 -10.84 -19.92 10.11
C CYS A 8 -10.67 -20.15 11.61
N ARG A 9 -9.55 -20.74 12.04
CA ARG A 9 -9.21 -20.77 13.46
C ARG A 9 -8.81 -19.35 13.85
N VAL A 10 -9.78 -18.55 14.30
CA VAL A 10 -9.50 -17.26 14.96
C VAL A 10 -8.72 -17.60 16.23
N LEU A 11 -7.41 -17.42 16.18
CA LEU A 11 -6.54 -17.66 17.32
C LEU A 11 -6.74 -16.52 18.31
N MET A 12 -7.57 -16.74 19.34
CA MET A 12 -7.57 -15.94 20.56
C MET A 12 -6.82 -16.73 21.64
N PRO A 13 -5.50 -16.54 21.76
CA PRO A 13 -5.01 -16.09 23.05
C PRO A 13 -3.89 -15.03 22.96
N GLY A 14 -3.97 -14.01 23.80
CA GLY A 14 -2.80 -13.33 24.37
C GLY A 14 -2.38 -11.96 23.81
N ARG A 15 -3.00 -11.44 22.74
CA ARG A 15 -2.76 -10.04 22.30
C ARG A 15 -4.09 -9.33 22.05
N PRO A 16 -4.34 -8.15 22.63
CA PRO A 16 -5.58 -7.43 22.37
C PRO A 16 -5.63 -7.01 20.90
N SER A 17 -6.52 -7.61 20.13
CA SER A 17 -6.97 -7.07 18.86
C SER A 17 -8.26 -6.27 19.10
N MET A 18 -8.50 -5.23 18.29
CA MET A 18 -9.80 -4.55 18.28
C MET A 18 -10.91 -5.58 18.01
N PRO A 19 -12.13 -5.45 18.56
CA PRO A 19 -13.16 -6.50 18.54
C PRO A 19 -13.51 -7.09 17.15
N SER A 20 -13.25 -6.36 16.07
CA SER A 20 -13.49 -6.78 14.69
C SER A 20 -12.24 -7.22 13.91
N SER A 21 -11.07 -7.24 14.53
CA SER A 21 -9.77 -7.57 13.90
C SER A 21 -9.28 -8.93 14.36
N HIS A 22 -8.95 -9.81 13.41
CA HIS A 22 -8.57 -11.20 13.69
C HIS A 22 -7.23 -11.52 13.04
N LEU A 23 -6.29 -12.06 13.81
CA LEU A 23 -5.08 -12.65 13.24
C LEU A 23 -5.46 -13.90 12.44
N LEU A 24 -4.92 -13.99 11.24
CA LEU A 24 -5.12 -15.11 10.34
C LEU A 24 -3.99 -16.11 10.54
N ASP A 25 -4.31 -17.30 11.01
CA ASP A 25 -3.36 -18.41 11.18
C ASP A 25 -3.89 -19.65 10.45
N PHE A 26 -3.27 -19.95 9.31
CA PHE A 26 -3.59 -21.12 8.50
C PHE A 26 -2.50 -22.21 8.56
N GLY A 27 -1.47 -22.02 9.39
CA GLY A 27 -0.49 -23.05 9.76
C GLY A 27 0.41 -23.62 8.66
N GLY A 28 0.51 -22.98 7.48
CA GLY A 28 1.26 -23.48 6.32
C GLY A 28 2.38 -22.54 5.84
N ALA A 29 3.35 -23.07 5.10
CA ALA A 29 4.36 -22.23 4.44
C ALA A 29 3.68 -21.29 3.42
N GLY A 30 4.01 -20.00 3.46
CA GLY A 30 3.36 -18.98 2.64
C GLY A 30 1.94 -18.62 3.08
N SER A 31 1.44 -19.19 4.18
CA SER A 31 0.15 -18.82 4.74
C SER A 31 0.24 -17.59 5.65
N ALA A 32 -0.91 -17.02 5.95
CA ALA A 32 -1.03 -16.09 7.06
C ALA A 32 -0.49 -16.73 8.36
N HIS A 33 0.31 -15.96 9.11
CA HIS A 33 1.06 -16.37 10.30
C HIS A 33 2.29 -17.28 10.06
N ALA A 34 2.76 -17.43 8.82
CA ALA A 34 4.09 -17.99 8.55
C ALA A 34 5.21 -17.06 9.04
N PRO A 35 6.46 -17.53 9.27
CA PRO A 35 7.58 -16.65 9.64
C PRO A 35 7.84 -15.51 8.66
N SER A 36 7.55 -15.72 7.36
CA SER A 36 7.64 -14.69 6.32
C SER A 36 6.45 -13.72 6.30
N PHE A 37 5.35 -14.05 6.97
CA PHE A 37 4.12 -13.24 6.99
C PHE A 37 3.38 -13.35 8.35
N PRO A 38 4.03 -12.93 9.46
CA PRO A 38 3.64 -13.34 10.82
C PRO A 38 2.42 -12.59 11.38
N ALA A 39 2.06 -11.43 10.82
CA ALA A 39 1.07 -10.51 11.39
C ALA A 39 -0.12 -10.24 10.46
N ALA A 40 -0.40 -11.16 9.54
CA ALA A 40 -1.57 -11.09 8.68
C ALA A 40 -2.86 -11.06 9.51
N ALA A 41 -3.72 -10.09 9.25
CA ALA A 41 -4.98 -9.90 9.96
C ALA A 41 -6.12 -9.54 9.01
N ALA A 42 -7.34 -9.83 9.42
CA ALA A 42 -8.56 -9.47 8.69
C ALA A 42 -9.55 -8.70 9.59
N HIS A 43 -10.29 -7.77 8.99
CA HIS A 43 -11.35 -7.01 9.65
C HIS A 43 -12.73 -7.50 9.19
N THR A 44 -13.59 -7.90 10.13
CA THR A 44 -14.93 -8.46 9.86
C THR A 44 -16.08 -7.50 10.22
N ASN A 45 -15.80 -6.21 10.35
CA ASN A 45 -16.82 -5.17 10.51
C ASN A 45 -17.33 -4.67 9.14
N VAL A 46 -18.45 -3.94 9.16
CA VAL A 46 -18.91 -3.17 7.99
C VAL A 46 -17.81 -2.17 7.62
N GLY A 47 -17.45 -2.11 6.33
CA GLY A 47 -16.33 -1.32 5.82
C GLY A 47 -14.96 -2.01 5.90
N SER A 48 -14.79 -3.07 6.70
CA SER A 48 -13.56 -3.86 6.81
C SER A 48 -12.29 -2.98 6.96
N GLN A 49 -11.23 -3.31 6.24
CA GLN A 49 -10.00 -2.52 6.17
C GLN A 49 -10.22 -1.12 5.56
N GLY A 50 -11.27 -0.94 4.73
CA GLY A 50 -11.61 0.38 4.18
C GLY A 50 -12.05 1.39 5.24
N ALA A 51 -12.56 0.92 6.39
CA ALA A 51 -12.93 1.82 7.50
C ALA A 51 -11.72 2.37 8.28
N HIS A 52 -10.57 1.72 8.19
CA HIS A 52 -9.36 2.04 8.97
C HIS A 52 -8.13 2.32 8.11
N GLY A 53 -8.25 2.15 6.80
CA GLY A 53 -7.17 2.38 5.85
C GLY A 53 -6.68 3.82 5.92
N THR A 54 -5.41 4.03 5.59
CA THR A 54 -4.78 5.37 5.58
C THR A 54 -5.19 6.24 4.40
N CYS A 55 -6.04 5.71 3.50
CA CYS A 55 -6.50 6.35 2.27
C CYS A 55 -5.39 6.70 1.25
N ALA A 56 -4.19 6.13 1.38
CA ALA A 56 -3.14 6.26 0.38
C ALA A 56 -3.56 5.55 -0.93
N SER A 57 -3.72 6.32 -2.00
CA SER A 57 -4.23 5.84 -3.30
C SER A 57 -3.30 6.21 -4.47
N PRO A 58 -2.02 5.78 -4.47
CA PRO A 58 -1.11 6.02 -5.59
C PRO A 58 -1.59 5.26 -6.84
N SER A 59 -1.39 5.85 -8.02
CA SER A 59 -1.64 5.15 -9.28
C SER A 59 -0.56 4.09 -9.52
N PRO A 60 -0.91 2.89 -10.01
CA PRO A 60 0.06 1.84 -10.32
C PRO A 60 0.90 2.22 -11.54
N ALA A 61 2.16 1.78 -11.56
CA ALA A 61 3.08 2.10 -12.65
C ALA A 61 3.88 0.88 -13.13
N PHE A 62 4.25 0.86 -14.43
CA PHE A 62 5.11 -0.15 -15.06
C PHE A 62 4.68 -1.59 -14.77
N SER A 63 5.52 -2.35 -14.07
CA SER A 63 5.29 -3.76 -13.74
C SER A 63 4.19 -3.99 -12.70
N GLU A 64 3.71 -2.94 -12.04
CA GLU A 64 2.55 -3.03 -11.15
C GLU A 64 1.23 -3.15 -11.94
N LYS A 65 1.19 -2.64 -13.18
CA LYS A 65 0.04 -2.79 -14.07
C LYS A 65 -0.06 -4.25 -14.56
N ILE A 66 -1.27 -4.80 -14.52
CA ILE A 66 -1.55 -6.14 -15.05
C ILE A 66 -1.47 -6.09 -16.58
N ARG A 67 -0.52 -6.84 -17.17
CA ARG A 67 -0.18 -6.77 -18.61
C ARG A 67 -1.31 -7.18 -19.58
N SER A 68 -2.36 -7.84 -19.10
CA SER A 68 -3.50 -8.26 -19.92
C SER A 68 -4.55 -7.17 -20.12
N ILE A 69 -4.48 -6.08 -19.36
CA ILE A 69 -5.38 -4.92 -19.46
C ILE A 69 -4.61 -3.85 -20.26
N ALA A 70 -5.26 -3.25 -21.26
CA ALA A 70 -4.64 -2.22 -22.09
C ALA A 70 -4.36 -0.95 -21.28
N ASP A 71 -3.35 -0.15 -21.69
CA ASP A 71 -2.93 1.02 -20.92
C ASP A 71 -4.00 2.12 -20.87
N ASP A 72 -4.74 2.31 -21.96
CA ASP A 72 -5.86 3.26 -22.03
C ASP A 72 -7.05 2.83 -21.16
N GLU A 73 -7.34 1.53 -21.11
CA GLU A 73 -8.32 0.95 -20.20
C GLU A 73 -7.88 1.16 -18.73
N TRP A 74 -6.60 0.94 -18.42
CA TRP A 74 -6.03 1.22 -17.10
C TRP A 74 -6.24 2.68 -16.69
N ASP A 75 -5.92 3.61 -17.57
CA ASP A 75 -5.99 5.04 -17.27
C ASP A 75 -7.45 5.46 -17.02
N GLY A 76 -8.40 4.97 -17.82
CA GLY A 76 -9.84 5.19 -17.58
C GLY A 76 -10.32 4.63 -16.24
N LEU A 77 -9.98 3.38 -15.92
CA LEU A 77 -10.36 2.73 -14.66
C LEU A 77 -9.77 3.45 -13.43
N ILE A 78 -8.53 3.95 -13.54
CA ILE A 78 -7.88 4.69 -12.46
C ILE A 78 -8.55 6.05 -12.24
N GLU A 79 -8.95 6.75 -13.30
CA GLU A 79 -9.67 8.02 -13.16
C GLU A 79 -11.05 7.83 -12.52
N ASP A 80 -11.80 6.79 -12.92
CA ASP A 80 -13.07 6.44 -12.28
C ASP A 80 -12.88 6.09 -10.80
N ALA A 81 -11.86 5.29 -10.47
CA ALA A 81 -11.54 4.93 -9.09
C ALA A 81 -11.18 6.18 -8.25
N LYS A 82 -10.39 7.11 -8.79
CA LYS A 82 -10.06 8.37 -8.11
C LYS A 82 -11.28 9.21 -7.81
N GLN A 83 -12.24 9.27 -8.74
CA GLN A 83 -13.50 9.98 -8.53
C GLN A 83 -14.34 9.33 -7.43
N LEU A 84 -14.51 8.00 -7.48
CA LEU A 84 -15.28 7.25 -6.48
C LEU A 84 -14.67 7.34 -5.07
N LEU A 85 -13.34 7.33 -4.97
CA LEU A 85 -12.62 7.42 -3.70
C LEU A 85 -12.31 8.86 -3.27
N HIS A 86 -12.71 9.86 -4.07
CA HIS A 86 -12.39 11.28 -3.85
C HIS A 86 -10.90 11.55 -3.58
N VAL A 87 -10.03 10.96 -4.38
CA VAL A 87 -8.57 11.10 -4.22
C VAL A 87 -8.17 12.55 -4.44
N HIS A 88 -7.38 13.10 -3.50
CA HIS A 88 -6.91 14.49 -3.56
C HIS A 88 -5.41 14.56 -3.25
N SER A 89 -4.62 15.14 -4.16
CA SER A 89 -3.17 15.26 -4.02
C SER A 89 -2.71 16.45 -3.17
N ALA A 90 -3.56 17.48 -3.03
CA ALA A 90 -3.21 18.72 -2.33
C ALA A 90 -3.74 18.78 -0.88
N ALA A 91 -4.14 17.66 -0.29
CA ALA A 91 -4.73 17.63 1.06
C ALA A 91 -3.80 18.20 2.16
N PHE A 92 -2.49 18.18 1.91
CA PHE A 92 -1.46 18.69 2.80
C PHE A 92 -0.54 19.72 2.11
N ALA A 93 -1.03 20.41 1.08
CA ALA A 93 -0.24 21.39 0.34
C ALA A 93 0.30 22.50 1.26
N ASP A 94 -0.51 22.95 2.21
CA ASP A 94 -0.17 24.02 3.15
C ASP A 94 0.58 23.55 4.41
N SER A 95 0.94 22.26 4.48
CA SER A 95 1.69 21.73 5.61
C SER A 95 3.15 22.20 5.57
N LYS A 96 3.55 23.02 6.55
CA LYS A 96 4.95 23.48 6.70
C LYS A 96 5.94 22.34 6.94
N VAL A 97 5.51 21.31 7.66
CA VAL A 97 6.33 20.09 7.84
C VAL A 97 6.45 19.33 6.52
N GLY A 98 5.34 19.20 5.78
CA GLY A 98 5.35 18.55 4.47
C GLY A 98 6.23 19.28 3.46
N GLU A 99 6.18 20.62 3.46
CA GLU A 99 7.04 21.49 2.65
C GLU A 99 8.52 21.25 2.98
N ALA A 100 8.91 21.34 4.25
CA ALA A 100 10.28 21.14 4.68
C ALA A 100 10.84 19.75 4.30
N ILE A 101 10.03 18.70 4.48
CA ILE A 101 10.43 17.33 4.10
C ILE A 101 10.63 17.22 2.58
N ARG A 102 9.70 17.77 1.78
CA ARG A 102 9.81 17.72 0.31
C ARG A 102 11.02 18.50 -0.21
N SER A 103 11.29 19.68 0.34
CA SER A 103 12.47 20.47 -0.03
C SER A 103 13.77 19.71 0.25
N LEU A 104 13.91 19.10 1.42
CA LEU A 104 15.10 18.33 1.76
C LEU A 104 15.28 17.12 0.83
N LEU A 105 14.20 16.42 0.48
CA LEU A 105 14.26 15.30 -0.46
C LEU A 105 14.61 15.74 -1.88
N ASP A 106 14.12 16.90 -2.33
CA ASP A 106 14.42 17.46 -3.65
C ASP A 106 15.87 17.93 -3.75
N GLU A 107 16.41 18.55 -2.69
CA GLU A 107 17.83 18.94 -2.61
C GLU A 107 18.78 17.74 -2.75
N GLU A 108 18.47 16.63 -2.09
CA GLU A 108 19.31 15.43 -2.09
C GLU A 108 19.15 14.58 -3.37
N PHE A 109 17.92 14.44 -3.88
CA PHE A 109 17.61 13.46 -4.93
C PHE A 109 17.03 14.04 -6.22
N GLY A 110 16.64 15.32 -6.25
CA GLY A 110 15.95 15.93 -7.39
C GLY A 110 16.76 15.85 -8.68
N ALA A 111 18.08 15.97 -8.60
CA ALA A 111 18.98 15.84 -9.74
C ALA A 111 19.18 14.39 -10.24
N GLU A 112 18.86 13.39 -9.41
CA GLU A 112 18.98 11.97 -9.73
C GLU A 112 17.68 11.38 -10.30
N LEU A 113 16.55 12.10 -10.18
CA LEU A 113 15.27 11.64 -10.69
C LEU A 113 15.27 11.60 -12.23
N PRO A 114 14.89 10.47 -12.85
CA PRO A 114 14.83 10.36 -14.30
C PRO A 114 13.82 11.35 -14.89
N ALA A 115 14.17 11.94 -16.04
CA ALA A 115 13.22 12.73 -16.83
C ALA A 115 12.05 11.85 -17.30
N GLY A 116 10.82 12.19 -16.89
CA GLY A 116 9.63 11.38 -17.16
C GLY A 116 8.54 11.59 -16.10
N PRO A 117 7.50 10.73 -16.03
CA PRO A 117 6.33 10.89 -15.15
C PRO A 117 6.65 10.93 -13.63
N TRP A 118 7.92 10.80 -13.28
CA TRP A 118 8.49 10.83 -11.94
C TRP A 118 8.89 12.23 -11.46
N SER A 119 8.93 13.24 -12.34
CA SER A 119 9.38 14.61 -12.01
C SER A 119 8.39 15.42 -11.17
N ASN A 120 7.17 14.92 -10.95
CA ASN A 120 6.07 15.61 -10.23
C ASN A 120 5.55 14.84 -8.99
N GLY A 121 6.41 14.09 -8.29
CA GLY A 121 6.07 13.53 -6.97
C GLY A 121 5.53 12.09 -6.94
N HIS A 122 5.82 11.29 -7.95
CA HIS A 122 5.66 9.83 -7.91
C HIS A 122 7.07 9.21 -7.97
N VAL A 123 7.40 8.31 -7.06
CA VAL A 123 8.76 7.73 -6.93
C VAL A 123 8.73 6.29 -7.47
N PRO A 124 9.59 5.92 -8.45
CA PRO A 124 9.73 4.52 -8.85
C PRO A 124 10.39 3.72 -7.74
N GLY A 125 9.68 2.71 -7.25
CA GLY A 125 10.33 1.54 -6.70
C GLY A 125 11.17 0.85 -7.78
N CYS A 126 12.40 0.49 -7.39
CA CYS A 126 13.39 -0.30 -8.13
C CYS A 126 14.28 0.46 -9.13
N MET A 127 15.15 1.35 -8.62
CA MET A 127 16.44 1.63 -9.26
C MET A 127 17.58 0.98 -8.45
N ASN A 128 18.31 0.08 -9.11
CA ASN A 128 19.61 -0.53 -8.75
C ASN A 128 19.78 -1.14 -7.34
N SER A 129 19.57 -2.46 -7.25
CA SER A 129 20.07 -3.31 -6.14
C SER A 129 21.60 -3.34 -6.01
N SER A 130 22.33 -2.76 -6.96
CA SER A 130 23.80 -2.79 -7.05
C SER A 130 24.53 -1.84 -6.10
N ARG A 131 23.84 -1.00 -5.32
CA ARG A 131 24.44 -0.25 -4.19
C ARG A 131 24.16 -0.85 -2.80
N LEU A 132 23.37 -1.91 -2.69
CA LEU A 132 23.04 -2.56 -1.40
C LEU A 132 24.01 -3.68 -1.00
N HIS A 133 25.00 -4.02 -1.83
CA HIS A 133 26.14 -4.83 -1.42
C HIS A 133 27.36 -3.94 -1.17
N PRO A 134 27.69 -3.61 0.09
CA PRO A 134 29.07 -3.28 0.40
C PRO A 134 29.89 -4.54 0.12
N THR A 135 30.84 -4.44 -0.81
CA THR A 135 31.95 -5.38 -0.88
C THR A 135 32.66 -5.38 0.47
N ARG A 136 32.39 -6.41 1.29
CA ARG A 136 33.30 -6.98 2.27
C ARG A 136 32.87 -8.39 2.65
#